data_AF-A0A161H7G8-F1
#
_entry.id   AF-A0A161H7G8-F1
#
_cell.length_a   1.000
_cell.length_b   1.000
_cell.length_c   1.000
_cell.angle_alpha   90.00
_cell.angle_beta   90.00
_cell.angle_gamma   90.00
#
_symmetry.space_group_name_H-M   'P 1'
#
loop_
_entity.id
_entity.type
_entity.pdbx_description
1 polymer ?
#
loop_
_entity_poly.entity_id
_entity_poly.type
_entity_poly.pdbx_seq_one_letter_code
_entity_poly.pdbx_strand_id
1 'polypeptide(L)'
;FVDEEEVKDLRATLKGELQQRHYGDAVRLEIADNCSEAMADFLMTQFGLDRGDVYRVPGMVNPVRLNQVPDWVERPDLKYRSFRPARPRGLEKQDNIFRAIRRQDILLHHPFQSFEPVIELLEQ
;
A
#
# COMPACT_ATOMS: atom_id res chain seq x y z
N PHE A 1 5.44 13.80 32.00
CA PHE A 1 5.72 14.93 31.12
C PHE A 1 7.00 14.58 30.39
N VAL A 2 6.87 14.13 29.14
CA VAL A 2 8.01 13.74 28.32
C VAL A 2 8.59 15.03 27.76
N ASP A 3 9.87 15.25 28.01
CA ASP A 3 10.56 16.51 27.69
C ASP A 3 10.56 16.70 26.16
N GLU A 4 10.19 17.88 25.67
CA GLU A 4 10.05 18.14 24.22
C GLU A 4 11.39 18.00 23.47
N GLU A 5 12.52 18.09 24.18
CA GLU A 5 13.85 17.77 23.65
C GLU A 5 14.06 16.27 23.41
N GLU A 6 13.57 15.41 24.31
CA GLU A 6 13.64 13.94 24.19
C GLU A 6 12.81 13.44 22.99
N VAL A 7 11.66 14.09 22.72
CA VAL A 7 10.80 13.79 21.56
C VAL A 7 11.44 14.21 20.24
N LYS A 8 12.20 15.32 20.23
CA LYS A 8 12.94 15.77 19.04
C LYS A 8 14.04 14.78 18.67
N ASP A 9 14.75 14.27 19.67
CA ASP A 9 15.79 13.26 19.46
C ASP A 9 15.15 11.97 18.92
N LEU A 10 14.10 11.46 19.58
CA LEU A 10 13.38 10.26 19.13
C LEU A 10 12.88 10.38 17.68
N ARG A 11 12.35 11.53 17.29
CA ARG A 11 11.88 11.79 15.91
C ARG A 11 13.03 11.84 14.91
N ALA A 12 14.19 12.36 15.30
CA ALA A 12 15.39 12.38 14.48
C ALA A 12 15.99 10.97 14.34
N THR A 13 16.08 10.21 15.44
CA THR A 13 16.52 8.82 15.46
C THR A 13 15.60 7.94 14.62
N LEU A 14 14.28 8.05 14.81
CA LEU A 14 13.29 7.30 14.03
C LEU A 14 13.34 7.67 12.55
N LYS A 15 13.58 8.93 12.18
CA LYS A 15 13.77 9.33 10.77
C LYS A 15 14.99 8.68 10.13
N GLY A 16 16.10 8.57 10.88
CA GLY A 16 17.32 7.91 10.43
C GLY A 16 17.12 6.40 10.21
N GLU A 17 16.47 5.73 11.15
CA GLU A 17 16.15 4.29 11.03
C GLU A 17 15.04 4.01 10.01
N LEU A 18 14.05 4.91 9.85
CA LEU A 18 13.00 4.80 8.84
C LEU A 18 13.55 4.83 7.40
N GLN A 19 14.67 5.52 7.15
CA GLN A 19 15.32 5.50 5.84
C GLN A 19 16.02 4.16 5.55
N GLN A 20 16.52 3.46 6.58
CA GLN A 20 17.08 2.11 6.44
C GLN A 20 16.00 1.03 6.34
N ARG A 21 14.77 1.32 6.78
CA ARG A 21 13.63 0.40 6.77
C ARG A 21 13.22 -0.11 5.38
N HIS A 22 13.64 0.54 4.30
CA HIS A 22 13.39 0.03 2.94
C HIS A 22 14.16 -1.25 2.62
N TYR A 23 15.19 -1.59 3.42
CA TYR A 23 15.92 -2.85 3.35
C TYR A 23 15.98 -3.44 4.76
N GLY A 24 14.84 -3.85 5.30
CA GLY A 24 14.85 -4.80 6.42
C GLY A 24 15.61 -6.06 6.00
N ASP A 25 16.21 -6.76 6.97
CA ASP A 25 16.89 -8.02 6.70
C ASP A 25 15.97 -8.97 5.93
N ALA A 26 16.53 -9.66 4.94
CA ALA A 26 15.78 -10.70 4.26
C ALA A 26 15.43 -11.78 5.28
N VAL A 27 14.15 -12.16 5.34
CA VAL A 27 13.66 -13.22 6.24
C VAL A 27 13.09 -14.42 5.47
N ARG A 28 12.96 -14.30 4.15
CA ARG A 28 12.39 -15.32 3.28
C ARG A 28 12.82 -15.11 1.84
N LEU A 29 13.25 -16.18 1.21
CA LEU A 29 13.57 -16.23 -0.21
C LEU A 29 12.65 -17.22 -0.92
N GLU A 30 11.87 -16.72 -1.89
CA GLU A 30 11.10 -17.57 -2.80
C GLU A 30 11.83 -17.69 -4.13
N ILE A 31 12.04 -18.93 -4.57
CA ILE A 31 12.68 -19.24 -5.85
C ILE A 31 11.81 -20.21 -6.64
N ALA A 32 11.87 -20.15 -7.97
CA ALA A 32 11.21 -21.12 -8.82
C ALA A 32 11.79 -22.53 -8.58
N ASP A 33 10.96 -23.57 -8.72
CA ASP A 33 11.37 -24.97 -8.58
C ASP A 33 12.51 -25.38 -9.53
N ASN A 34 12.57 -24.77 -10.71
CA ASN A 34 13.63 -24.95 -11.70
C ASN A 34 14.91 -24.11 -11.45
N CYS A 35 14.98 -23.36 -10.35
CA CYS A 35 16.18 -22.62 -9.96
C CYS A 35 17.30 -23.60 -9.57
N SER A 36 18.50 -23.42 -10.12
CA SER A 36 19.64 -24.29 -9.81
C SER A 36 20.07 -24.15 -8.34
N GLU A 37 20.58 -25.24 -7.75
CA GLU A 37 21.11 -25.21 -6.37
C GLU A 37 22.22 -24.16 -6.22
N ALA A 38 23.12 -24.04 -7.20
CA ALA A 38 24.18 -23.03 -7.19
C ALA A 38 23.64 -21.58 -7.11
N MET A 39 22.53 -21.29 -7.80
CA MET A 39 21.88 -19.99 -7.72
C MET A 39 21.16 -19.79 -6.39
N ALA A 40 20.48 -20.83 -5.88
CA ALA A 40 19.83 -20.79 -4.58
C ALA A 40 20.84 -20.53 -3.45
N ASP A 41 21.96 -21.24 -3.44
CA ASP A 41 23.05 -21.07 -2.46
C ASP A 41 23.69 -19.69 -2.57
N PHE A 42 23.89 -19.18 -3.79
CA PHE A 42 24.39 -17.82 -4.02
C PHE A 42 23.45 -16.78 -3.38
N LEU A 43 22.15 -16.83 -3.70
CA LEU A 43 21.17 -15.89 -3.18
C LEU A 43 21.03 -16.00 -1.65
N MET A 44 20.97 -17.22 -1.12
CA MET A 44 20.93 -17.49 0.32
C MET A 44 22.12 -16.83 1.03
N THR A 45 23.34 -16.96 0.48
CA THR A 45 24.55 -16.33 1.02
C THR A 45 24.50 -14.81 0.92
N GLN A 46 24.07 -14.26 -0.21
CA GLN A 46 23.98 -12.80 -0.40
C GLN A 46 23.00 -12.14 0.57
N PHE A 47 21.93 -12.85 0.94
CA PHE A 47 20.89 -12.33 1.82
C PHE A 47 21.04 -12.77 3.28
N GLY A 48 22.08 -13.53 3.63
CA GLY A 48 22.31 -13.98 5.00
C GLY A 48 21.20 -14.91 5.54
N LEU A 49 20.63 -15.73 4.66
CA LEU A 49 19.49 -16.60 4.96
C LEU A 49 19.95 -18.02 5.31
N ASP A 50 19.15 -18.73 6.09
CA ASP A 50 19.31 -20.16 6.31
C ASP A 50 18.49 -20.98 5.30
N ARG A 51 18.81 -22.27 5.14
CA ARG A 51 18.04 -23.17 4.26
C ARG A 51 16.54 -23.24 4.62
N GLY A 52 16.19 -23.00 5.88
CA GLY A 52 14.79 -22.96 6.35
C GLY A 52 14.00 -21.74 5.85
N ASP A 53 14.70 -20.70 5.40
CA ASP A 53 14.11 -19.46 4.88
C ASP A 53 13.91 -19.50 3.36
N VAL A 54 14.37 -20.56 2.69
CA VAL A 54 14.31 -20.73 1.24
C VAL A 54 13.16 -21.65 0.84
N TYR A 55 12.24 -21.10 0.04
CA TYR A 55 11.04 -21.78 -0.42
C TYR A 55 11.08 -21.94 -1.93
N ARG A 56 11.04 -23.18 -2.40
CA ARG A 56 10.89 -23.52 -3.82
C ARG A 56 9.41 -23.53 -4.16
N VAL A 57 8.99 -22.64 -5.06
CA VAL A 57 7.60 -22.51 -5.50
C VAL A 57 7.41 -23.12 -6.89
N PRO A 58 6.34 -23.90 -7.11
CA PRO A 58 6.00 -24.37 -8.45
C PRO A 58 5.49 -23.21 -9.30
N GLY A 59 6.17 -22.91 -10.40
CA GLY A 59 5.80 -21.85 -11.33
C GLY A 59 6.36 -20.47 -10.99
N MET A 60 5.58 -19.41 -11.26
CA MET A 60 6.08 -18.03 -11.25
C MET A 60 6.24 -17.48 -9.82
N VAL A 61 7.44 -16.96 -9.52
CA VAL A 61 7.70 -16.19 -8.31
C VAL A 61 6.97 -14.84 -8.41
N ASN A 62 6.33 -14.41 -7.32
CA ASN A 62 5.57 -13.16 -7.23
C ASN A 62 4.35 -13.08 -8.19
N PRO A 63 3.27 -13.86 -7.94
CA PRO A 63 2.05 -13.84 -8.75
C PRO A 63 1.28 -12.52 -8.67
N VAL A 64 1.58 -11.62 -7.71
CA VAL A 64 0.96 -10.29 -7.61
C VAL A 64 1.15 -9.48 -8.90
N ARG A 65 2.21 -9.76 -9.66
CA ARG A 65 2.43 -9.15 -10.99
C ARG A 65 1.30 -9.45 -11.98
N LEU A 66 0.55 -10.54 -11.81
CA LEU A 66 -0.61 -10.87 -12.65
C LEU A 66 -1.78 -9.92 -12.45
N ASN A 67 -1.82 -9.14 -11.37
CA ASN A 67 -2.87 -8.15 -11.14
C ASN A 67 -2.93 -7.06 -12.23
N GLN A 68 -1.86 -6.88 -13.03
CA GLN A 68 -1.83 -5.94 -14.16
C GLN A 68 -2.42 -6.51 -15.45
N VAL A 69 -2.55 -7.84 -15.55
CA VAL A 69 -3.03 -8.51 -16.78
C VAL A 69 -4.40 -8.01 -17.24
N PRO A 70 -5.39 -7.76 -16.34
CA PRO A 70 -6.68 -7.21 -16.75
C PRO A 70 -6.56 -5.86 -17.49
N ASP A 71 -5.55 -5.05 -17.20
CA ASP A 71 -5.37 -3.74 -17.84
C ASP A 71 -4.80 -3.83 -19.26
N TRP A 72 -4.16 -4.95 -19.62
CA TRP A 72 -3.55 -5.16 -20.94
C TRP A 72 -4.49 -5.80 -21.98
N VAL A 73 -5.69 -6.22 -21.57
CA VAL A 73 -6.59 -7.00 -22.41
C VAL A 73 -7.95 -6.32 -22.53
N GLU A 74 -8.42 -6.08 -23.76
CA GLU A 74 -9.75 -5.50 -24.02
C GLU A 74 -10.87 -6.55 -24.00
N ARG A 75 -11.17 -7.07 -22.80
CA ARG A 75 -12.23 -8.07 -22.54
C ARG A 75 -13.21 -7.61 -21.47
N PRO A 76 -14.13 -6.68 -21.77
CA PRO A 76 -15.07 -6.14 -20.78
C PRO A 76 -16.04 -7.20 -20.21
N ASP A 77 -16.26 -8.29 -20.94
CA ASP A 77 -17.06 -9.45 -20.49
C ASP A 77 -16.38 -10.26 -19.37
N LEU A 78 -15.07 -10.12 -19.21
CA LEU A 78 -14.28 -10.74 -18.14
C LEU A 78 -13.88 -9.76 -17.03
N LYS A 79 -14.31 -8.49 -17.11
CA LYS A 79 -13.97 -7.44 -16.15
C LYS A 79 -15.19 -7.05 -15.32
N TYR A 80 -14.96 -6.58 -14.10
CA TYR A 80 -16.00 -5.92 -13.33
C TYR A 80 -16.48 -4.67 -14.07
N ARG A 81 -17.76 -4.35 -13.94
CA ARG A 81 -18.32 -3.11 -14.48
C ARG A 81 -17.63 -1.92 -13.80
N SER A 82 -17.31 -0.91 -14.58
CA SER A 82 -16.78 0.35 -14.05
C SER A 82 -17.75 0.91 -13.01
N PHE A 83 -17.24 1.17 -11.82
CA PHE A 83 -17.97 1.80 -10.73
C PHE A 83 -17.45 3.22 -10.54
N ARG A 84 -18.34 4.21 -10.60
CA ARG A 84 -18.02 5.61 -10.30
C ARG A 84 -18.57 5.94 -8.91
N PRO A 85 -17.72 6.24 -7.92
CA PRO A 85 -18.17 6.63 -6.59
C PRO A 85 -19.07 7.87 -6.65
N ALA A 86 -20.18 7.84 -5.93
CA ALA A 86 -21.10 8.96 -5.88
C ALA A 86 -20.63 10.00 -4.87
N ARG A 87 -21.04 11.25 -5.02
CA ARG A 87 -20.85 12.25 -3.96
C ARG A 87 -21.88 12.02 -2.85
N PRO A 88 -21.51 12.07 -1.56
CA PRO A 88 -22.47 11.91 -0.46
C PRO A 88 -23.59 12.96 -0.55
N ARG A 89 -24.81 12.54 -0.25
CA ARG A 89 -25.98 13.44 -0.23
C ARG A 89 -25.75 14.51 0.86
N GLY A 90 -25.89 15.78 0.52
CA GLY A 90 -25.70 16.90 1.44
C GLY A 90 -24.34 17.61 1.39
N LEU A 91 -23.45 17.20 0.47
CA LEU A 91 -22.23 17.92 0.13
C LEU A 91 -22.22 18.22 -1.38
N GLU A 92 -22.92 19.27 -1.79
CA GLU A 92 -22.92 19.69 -3.20
C GLU A 92 -21.60 20.43 -3.56
N LYS A 93 -21.29 20.51 -4.86
CA LYS A 93 -20.00 21.04 -5.38
C LYS A 93 -19.69 22.50 -5.02
N GLN A 94 -20.61 23.23 -4.42
CA GLN A 94 -20.45 24.64 -4.05
C GLN A 94 -20.78 24.92 -2.58
N ASP A 95 -21.01 23.88 -1.78
CA ASP A 95 -21.23 24.07 -0.35
C ASP A 95 -19.90 24.31 0.37
N ASN A 96 -19.88 25.31 1.25
CA ASN A 96 -18.79 25.44 2.21
C ASN A 96 -18.84 24.23 3.15
N ILE A 97 -17.80 23.39 3.09
CA ILE A 97 -17.77 22.11 3.79
C ILE A 97 -17.78 22.29 5.31
N PHE A 98 -17.18 23.35 5.83
CA PHE A 98 -17.28 23.68 7.26
C PHE A 98 -18.71 24.04 7.67
N ARG A 99 -19.51 24.65 6.79
CA ARG A 99 -20.94 24.89 7.07
C ARG A 99 -21.72 23.58 7.11
N ALA A 100 -21.41 22.64 6.22
CA ALA A 100 -22.04 21.32 6.20
C ALA A 100 -21.74 20.52 7.47
N ILE A 101 -20.48 20.46 7.88
CA ILE A 101 -20.03 19.77 9.10
C ILE A 101 -20.61 20.42 10.37
N ARG A 102 -20.71 21.76 10.44
CA ARG A 102 -21.36 22.45 11.57
C ARG A 102 -22.84 22.09 11.72
N ARG A 103 -23.52 21.72 10.63
CA ARG A 103 -24.94 21.38 10.67
C ARG A 103 -25.17 19.96 11.17
N GLN A 104 -24.31 19.02 10.80
CA GLN A 104 -24.39 17.61 11.18
C GLN A 104 -23.09 16.88 10.87
N ASP A 105 -22.80 15.81 11.60
CA ASP A 105 -21.69 14.91 11.29
C ASP A 105 -21.85 14.29 9.90
N ILE A 106 -20.73 14.14 9.20
CA ILE A 106 -20.70 13.59 7.84
C ILE A 106 -19.79 12.35 7.84
N LEU A 107 -20.39 11.21 7.49
CA LEU A 107 -19.68 9.95 7.31
C LEU A 107 -19.50 9.64 5.82
N LEU A 108 -18.28 9.30 5.41
CA LEU A 108 -17.97 8.86 4.05
C LEU A 108 -17.78 7.33 4.01
N HIS A 109 -18.51 6.65 3.13
CA HIS A 109 -18.42 5.21 2.93
C HIS A 109 -17.63 4.88 1.66
N HIS A 110 -16.32 4.66 1.82
CA HIS A 110 -15.43 4.26 0.73
C HIS A 110 -15.50 2.74 0.46
N PRO A 111 -15.36 2.30 -0.81
CA PRO A 111 -15.08 3.09 -2.02
C PRO A 111 -16.34 3.62 -2.72
N PHE A 112 -17.53 3.52 -2.10
CA PHE A 112 -18.81 3.85 -2.74
C PHE A 112 -19.05 5.35 -2.90
N GLN A 113 -18.47 6.14 -2.00
CA GLN A 113 -18.51 7.59 -2.03
C GLN A 113 -17.15 8.18 -2.41
N SER A 114 -17.20 9.28 -3.18
CA SER A 114 -16.01 10.00 -3.66
C SER A 114 -15.18 10.53 -2.49
N PHE A 115 -13.86 10.53 -2.65
CA PHE A 115 -12.91 11.16 -1.72
C PHE A 115 -12.75 12.68 -1.97
N GLU A 116 -13.32 13.20 -3.08
CA GLU A 116 -13.31 14.62 -3.45
C GLU A 116 -13.68 15.58 -2.30
N PRO A 117 -14.68 15.31 -1.43
CA PRO A 117 -14.98 16.21 -0.31
C PRO A 117 -13.85 16.37 0.71
N VAL A 118 -13.00 15.36 0.88
CA VAL A 118 -11.85 15.45 1.80
C VAL A 118 -10.79 16.38 1.22
N ILE A 119 -10.60 16.37 -0.10
CA ILE A 119 -9.69 17.29 -0.79
C ILE A 119 -10.21 18.72 -0.64
N GLU A 120 -11.49 18.95 -0.92
CA GLU A 120 -12.12 20.28 -0.77
C GLU A 120 -12.07 20.82 0.65
N LEU A 121 -12.11 19.96 1.68
CA LEU A 121 -11.91 20.35 3.08
C LEU A 121 -10.51 20.93 3.32
N LEU A 122 -9.49 20.36 2.69
CA LEU A 122 -8.11 20.79 2.87
C LEU A 122 -7.77 22.04 2.06
N GLU A 123 -8.52 22.31 0.98
CA GLU A 123 -8.33 23.48 0.12
C GLU A 123 -9.02 24.76 0.63
N GLN A 124 -9.94 24.67 1.61
CA GLN A 124 -10.66 25.80 2.23
C GLN A 124 -9.97 26.31 3.49
#